data_AF-A0A845DXE8-F1
#
_entry.id   AF-A0A845DXE8-F1
#
_cell.length_a   1.000
_cell.length_b   1.000
_cell.length_c   1.000
_cell.angle_alpha   90.00
_cell.angle_beta   90.00
_cell.angle_gamma   90.00
#
_symmetry.space_group_name_H-M   'P 1'
#
loop_
_entity.id
_entity.type
_entity.pdbx_description
1 polymer ?
#
loop_
_entity_poly.entity_id
_entity_poly.type
_entity_poly.pdbx_seq_one_letter_code
_entity_poly.pdbx_strand_id
1 'polypeptide(L)'
;MVSQTNLRIPVYFVQNQGQLDHENVFYYSKGKGCEVFFTNEGASFVFLGGENGGQSILTEEILNPSPKSTKGFRLDFRFLNGGRTITPLARGELEGKVNDFKGLGPTKWHKNISTYSEVVYQQVWPGIDLVFRGNEGRVKYEFTVQPGANINNIRFTYDGADKLSLDSQGNLCIDTPFGVLIDEQPISFQEHQGEHIHIESAFQLLPRDKSEVSFYLEGGYNKQFPITIDPGLVYSTYLGGTSSEQGFGIAVDEMGNAYVTGETRSVDFPTTPGAFDTTYNGNNDVFVTKLNADGSTLVYSTYLGGTGFDRGLGIAVDEMGNAYVTGLTVSADFPTTPGAFDTTYNGNFDGFVTKLNADGSTLVYSTYLGGTGFDQGSGIAVDEMGNAYVT
;
A
#
# COMPACT_ATOMS: atom_id res chain seq x y z
N MET A 1 -10.08 3.22 31.02
CA MET A 1 -9.71 3.97 29.81
C MET A 1 -8.33 3.54 29.38
N VAL A 2 -8.25 2.55 28.48
CA VAL A 2 -7.00 2.22 27.81
C VAL A 2 -7.24 2.57 26.35
N SER A 3 -6.68 3.70 25.94
CA SER A 3 -6.58 4.10 24.54
C SER A 3 -5.78 3.01 23.82
N GLN A 4 -6.42 2.19 22.99
CA GLN A 4 -5.71 1.41 21.99
C GLN A 4 -5.17 2.40 20.94
N THR A 5 -4.00 2.95 21.22
CA THR A 5 -3.15 3.54 20.19
C THR A 5 -2.78 2.41 19.24
N ASN A 6 -3.30 2.44 18.00
CA ASN A 6 -2.76 1.68 16.89
C ASN A 6 -1.29 2.06 16.71
N LEU A 7 -0.40 1.34 17.42
CA LEU A 7 1.04 1.49 17.30
C LEU A 7 1.44 0.97 15.92
N ARG A 8 1.46 1.87 14.92
CA ARG A 8 2.20 1.62 13.69
C ARG A 8 3.68 1.55 14.08
N ILE A 9 4.28 0.38 13.94
CA ILE A 9 5.72 0.23 14.18
C ILE A 9 6.42 1.08 13.11
N PRO A 10 7.23 2.08 13.52
CA PRO A 10 7.95 2.91 12.56
C PRO A 10 8.87 2.03 11.71
N VAL A 11 8.99 2.34 10.41
CA VAL A 11 10.00 1.70 9.57
C VAL A 11 11.37 2.05 10.11
N TYR A 12 12.15 1.03 10.41
CA TYR A 12 13.53 1.15 10.83
C TYR A 12 14.43 0.30 9.94
N PHE A 13 15.69 0.72 9.84
CA PHE A 13 16.71 0.05 9.06
C PHE A 13 17.70 -0.63 9.97
N VAL A 14 17.95 -1.92 9.74
CA VAL A 14 18.87 -2.75 10.50
C VAL A 14 20.17 -2.87 9.73
N GLN A 15 21.30 -2.64 10.40
CA GLN A 15 22.61 -2.88 9.79
C GLN A 15 22.85 -4.38 9.58
N ASN A 16 23.24 -4.77 8.38
CA ASN A 16 23.73 -6.11 8.11
C ASN A 16 25.16 -6.28 8.66
N GLN A 17 25.31 -7.07 9.71
CA GLN A 17 26.58 -7.46 10.32
C GLN A 17 26.85 -8.97 10.11
N GLY A 18 26.25 -9.56 9.07
CA GLY A 18 26.31 -10.99 8.76
C GLY A 18 25.02 -11.76 9.05
N GLN A 19 23.91 -11.07 9.38
CA GLN A 19 22.61 -11.72 9.56
C GLN A 19 22.06 -12.26 8.24
N LEU A 20 22.33 -11.55 7.13
CA LEU A 20 21.99 -11.96 5.77
C LEU A 20 23.25 -12.43 5.07
N ASP A 21 23.19 -13.62 4.48
CA ASP A 21 24.29 -14.24 3.72
C ASP A 21 24.37 -13.65 2.31
N HIS A 22 24.56 -12.33 2.24
CA HIS A 22 24.65 -11.59 0.98
C HIS A 22 25.61 -10.40 1.12
N GLU A 23 26.77 -10.49 0.48
CA GLU A 23 27.91 -9.56 0.67
C GLU A 23 27.59 -8.12 0.27
N ASN A 24 26.66 -7.92 -0.65
CA ASN A 24 26.29 -6.58 -1.13
C ASN A 24 25.13 -5.93 -0.37
N VAL A 25 24.56 -6.56 0.67
CA VAL A 25 23.49 -5.95 1.48
C VAL A 25 24.09 -5.32 2.72
N PHE A 26 23.94 -4.00 2.88
CA PHE A 26 24.50 -3.22 4.00
C PHE A 26 23.45 -2.95 5.08
N TYR A 27 22.21 -2.66 4.67
CA TYR A 27 21.09 -2.41 5.55
C TYR A 27 19.85 -3.10 5.00
N TYR A 28 18.88 -3.38 5.87
CA TYR A 28 17.60 -3.92 5.46
C TYR A 28 16.46 -3.49 6.39
N SER A 29 15.24 -3.56 5.88
CA SER A 29 14.01 -3.44 6.66
C SER A 29 13.08 -4.60 6.32
N LYS A 30 12.40 -5.16 7.32
CA LYS A 30 11.45 -6.27 7.14
C LYS A 30 10.06 -5.80 7.56
N GLY A 31 9.16 -5.68 6.59
CA GLY A 31 7.74 -5.37 6.79
C GLY A 31 6.83 -6.56 6.48
N LYS A 32 5.55 -6.45 6.84
CA LYS A 32 4.53 -7.48 6.54
C LYS A 32 4.22 -7.50 5.03
N GLY A 33 4.95 -8.29 4.24
CA GLY A 33 4.68 -8.45 2.81
C GLY A 33 5.58 -7.64 1.87
N CYS A 34 6.43 -6.76 2.41
CA CYS A 34 7.54 -6.15 1.68
C CYS A 34 8.80 -6.12 2.55
N GLU A 35 9.91 -6.60 2.01
CA GLU A 35 11.24 -6.43 2.58
C GLU A 35 12.05 -5.49 1.68
N VAL A 36 12.88 -4.64 2.29
CA VAL A 36 13.73 -3.69 1.55
C VAL A 36 15.18 -3.94 1.91
N PHE A 37 16.04 -4.05 0.90
CA PHE A 37 17.47 -4.29 1.06
C PHE A 37 18.27 -3.19 0.38
N PHE A 38 19.25 -2.63 1.09
CA PHE A 38 20.08 -1.54 0.62
C PHE A 38 21.45 -2.08 0.22
N THR A 39 21.73 -1.98 -1.08
CA THR A 39 22.96 -2.49 -1.70
C THR A 39 23.86 -1.37 -2.20
N ASN A 40 25.01 -1.70 -2.76
CA ASN A 40 25.89 -0.73 -3.43
C ASN A 40 25.35 -0.20 -4.77
N GLU A 41 24.34 -0.86 -5.35
CA GLU A 41 23.76 -0.51 -6.66
C GLU A 41 22.40 0.19 -6.54
N GLY A 42 21.81 0.19 -5.34
CA GLY A 42 20.52 0.79 -5.05
C GLY A 42 19.73 0.04 -4.00
N ALA A 43 18.40 0.09 -4.08
CA ALA A 43 17.49 -0.53 -3.13
C ALA A 43 16.63 -1.61 -3.80
N SER A 44 16.57 -2.79 -3.19
CA SER A 44 15.75 -3.91 -3.66
C SER A 44 14.50 -4.02 -2.81
N PHE A 45 13.33 -3.94 -3.43
CA PHE A 45 12.03 -4.18 -2.81
C PHE A 45 11.57 -5.59 -3.17
N VAL A 46 11.36 -6.42 -2.14
CA VAL A 46 10.93 -7.80 -2.30
C VAL A 46 9.54 -7.95 -1.70
N PHE A 47 8.55 -8.15 -2.57
CA PHE A 47 7.16 -8.39 -2.21
C PHE A 47 6.93 -9.89 -2.10
N LEU A 48 6.38 -10.36 -0.98
CA LEU A 48 6.17 -11.77 -0.72
C LEU A 48 4.66 -12.09 -0.76
N GLY A 49 4.23 -12.90 -1.73
CA GLY A 49 2.87 -13.45 -1.82
C GLY A 49 2.79 -14.84 -1.19
N GLY A 50 1.88 -15.03 -0.22
CA GLY A 50 1.60 -16.33 0.35
C GLY A 50 0.57 -17.11 -0.47
N GLU A 51 0.90 -18.33 -0.91
CA GLU A 51 -0.10 -19.33 -1.29
C GLU A 51 -0.67 -19.98 -0.01
N ASN A 52 -2.01 -20.08 0.05
CA ASN A 52 -2.86 -20.75 1.04
C ASN A 52 -3.32 -19.94 2.27
N GLY A 53 -4.37 -19.16 2.05
CA GLY A 53 -5.53 -19.22 2.96
C GLY A 53 -6.19 -20.59 2.80
N GLY A 54 -6.00 -21.48 3.78
CA GLY A 54 -6.57 -22.82 3.73
C GLY A 54 -6.15 -23.69 4.92
N GLN A 55 -7.03 -23.75 5.91
CA GLN A 55 -7.12 -24.75 6.99
C GLN A 55 -5.94 -24.88 7.97
N SER A 56 -6.25 -24.62 9.25
CA SER A 56 -5.63 -25.34 10.36
C SER A 56 -5.87 -26.84 10.18
N ILE A 57 -4.84 -27.56 9.75
CA ILE A 57 -4.70 -28.98 10.06
C ILE A 57 -3.45 -29.09 10.93
N LEU A 58 -3.63 -28.85 12.22
CA LEU A 58 -2.74 -29.39 13.25
C LEU A 58 -2.83 -30.91 13.17
N THR A 59 -2.02 -31.58 12.34
CA THR A 59 -1.59 -32.97 12.63
C THR A 59 -0.46 -33.59 11.77
N GLU A 60 -0.09 -33.13 10.57
CA GLU A 60 0.92 -33.86 9.76
C GLU A 60 2.14 -33.07 9.21
N GLU A 61 2.14 -31.73 9.19
CA GLU A 61 3.25 -30.95 8.60
C GLU A 61 4.55 -30.90 9.45
N ILE A 62 4.54 -31.36 10.70
CA ILE A 62 5.73 -31.34 11.58
C ILE A 62 6.78 -32.38 11.14
N LEU A 63 6.39 -33.42 10.40
CA LEU A 63 7.28 -34.55 10.10
C LEU A 63 7.97 -34.46 8.73
N ASN A 64 7.51 -33.61 7.80
CA ASN A 64 8.15 -33.45 6.48
C ASN A 64 7.90 -32.03 5.91
N PRO A 65 8.80 -31.05 6.13
CA PRO A 65 8.70 -29.75 5.48
C PRO A 65 9.09 -29.90 4.01
N SER A 66 8.09 -30.00 3.14
CA SER A 66 8.30 -29.70 1.71
C SER A 66 8.34 -28.17 1.56
N PRO A 67 9.33 -27.60 0.85
CA PRO A 67 9.39 -26.15 0.67
C PRO A 67 8.15 -25.66 -0.09
N LYS A 68 7.24 -24.95 0.60
CA LYS A 68 6.17 -24.19 -0.05
C LYS A 68 6.84 -23.07 -0.86
N SER A 69 6.59 -23.01 -2.17
CA SER A 69 7.15 -21.95 -3.00
C SER A 69 6.38 -20.66 -2.77
N THR A 70 6.94 -19.73 -2.00
CA THR A 70 6.44 -18.36 -1.93
C THR A 70 6.64 -17.71 -3.29
N LYS A 71 5.56 -17.23 -3.94
CA LYS A 71 5.70 -16.38 -5.12
C LYS A 71 6.11 -14.99 -4.64
N GLY A 72 7.35 -14.61 -4.90
CA GLY A 72 7.87 -13.28 -4.60
C GLY A 72 8.07 -12.46 -5.86
N PHE A 73 7.84 -11.16 -5.78
CA PHE A 73 8.22 -10.20 -6.81
C PHE A 73 9.36 -9.34 -6.28
N ARG A 74 10.38 -9.11 -7.10
CA ARG A 74 11.50 -8.24 -6.78
C ARG A 74 11.52 -7.07 -7.75
N LEU A 75 11.59 -5.86 -7.19
CA LEU A 75 11.77 -4.62 -7.92
C LEU A 75 13.02 -3.93 -7.40
N ASP A 76 13.97 -3.63 -8.29
CA ASP A 76 15.23 -3.00 -7.92
C ASP A 76 15.26 -1.55 -8.40
N PHE A 77 15.22 -0.60 -7.44
CA PHE A 77 15.63 0.76 -7.69
C PHE A 77 17.14 0.75 -7.93
N ARG A 78 17.59 0.93 -9.17
CA ARG A 78 19.01 0.83 -9.54
C ARG A 78 19.57 2.16 -10.02
N PHE A 79 20.73 2.53 -9.51
CA PHE A 79 21.49 3.69 -9.98
C PHE A 79 22.09 3.40 -11.36
N LEU A 80 21.95 4.34 -12.29
CA LEU A 80 22.61 4.30 -13.59
C LEU A 80 23.74 5.33 -13.64
N ASN A 81 24.82 4.98 -14.34
CA ASN A 81 25.99 5.83 -14.56
C ASN A 81 26.68 6.34 -13.26
N GLY A 82 26.49 5.65 -12.13
CA GLY A 82 27.25 5.87 -10.90
C GLY A 82 28.64 5.27 -11.05
N GLY A 83 29.62 6.05 -11.50
CA GLY A 83 30.97 5.57 -11.85
C GLY A 83 31.85 5.08 -10.68
N ARG A 84 31.28 4.72 -9.53
CA ARG A 84 32.00 4.30 -8.32
C ARG A 84 31.18 3.32 -7.48
N THR A 85 31.86 2.42 -6.77
CA THR A 85 31.22 1.59 -5.74
C THR A 85 30.71 2.48 -4.62
N ILE A 86 29.41 2.43 -4.33
CA ILE A 86 28.78 3.24 -3.28
C ILE A 86 28.55 2.34 -2.06
N THR A 87 28.92 2.82 -0.89
CA THR A 87 28.56 2.17 0.38
C THR A 87 27.57 3.06 1.10
N PRO A 88 26.31 2.63 1.30
CA PRO A 88 25.37 3.42 2.06
C PRO A 88 25.81 3.55 3.52
N LEU A 89 25.40 4.64 4.15
CA LEU A 89 25.57 4.90 5.59
C LEU A 89 24.19 4.97 6.23
N ALA A 90 24.11 4.79 7.55
CA ALA A 90 22.87 5.04 8.28
C ALA A 90 23.00 6.26 9.21
N ARG A 91 21.87 6.90 9.47
CA ARG A 91 21.74 8.08 10.34
C ARG A 91 20.50 7.97 11.22
N GLY A 92 20.47 8.78 12.27
CA GLY A 92 19.38 8.81 13.24
C GLY A 92 19.18 7.45 13.90
N GLU A 93 20.21 6.98 14.62
CA GLU A 93 20.15 5.75 15.40
C GLU A 93 18.97 5.81 16.38
N LEU A 94 18.17 4.74 16.40
CA LEU A 94 16.98 4.61 17.23
C LEU A 94 17.33 3.85 18.53
N GLU A 95 16.51 4.06 19.56
CA GLU A 95 16.65 3.37 20.84
C GLU A 95 16.46 1.85 20.71
N GLY A 96 15.59 1.42 19.78
CA GLY A 96 15.31 0.02 19.50
C GLY A 96 16.53 -0.74 18.97
N LYS A 97 16.74 -1.96 19.48
CA LYS A 97 17.79 -2.89 19.04
C LYS A 97 17.19 -4.18 18.50
N VAL A 98 17.84 -4.78 17.51
CA VAL A 98 17.46 -6.08 16.96
C VAL A 98 18.42 -7.16 17.46
N ASN A 99 17.88 -8.34 17.77
CA ASN A 99 18.64 -9.55 18.03
C ASN A 99 18.21 -10.61 17.01
N ASP A 100 19.18 -11.23 16.32
CA ASP A 100 18.96 -12.30 15.35
C ASP A 100 19.64 -13.58 15.85
N PHE A 101 18.82 -14.57 16.25
CA PHE A 101 19.27 -15.82 16.83
C PHE A 101 19.03 -16.97 15.85
N LYS A 102 20.02 -17.24 15.00
CA LYS A 102 19.95 -18.34 14.01
C LYS A 102 20.73 -19.57 14.46
N GLY A 103 20.13 -20.74 14.31
CA GLY A 103 20.77 -22.02 14.63
C GLY A 103 20.87 -22.31 16.13
N LEU A 104 21.33 -23.52 16.45
CA LEU A 104 21.34 -24.08 17.81
C LEU A 104 22.47 -23.53 18.72
N GLY A 105 23.40 -22.75 18.19
CA GLY A 105 24.59 -22.29 18.91
C GLY A 105 24.92 -20.82 18.68
N PRO A 106 25.67 -20.19 19.60
CA PRO A 106 25.86 -18.73 19.64
C PRO A 106 26.73 -18.18 18.50
N THR A 107 27.34 -19.03 17.67
CA THR A 107 28.23 -18.62 16.57
C THR A 107 27.51 -17.90 15.43
N LYS A 108 26.20 -18.12 15.28
CA LYS A 108 25.34 -17.42 14.30
C LYS A 108 24.37 -16.44 14.96
N TRP A 109 24.60 -16.11 16.23
CA TRP A 109 23.75 -15.19 16.97
C TRP A 109 24.33 -13.77 16.91
N HIS A 110 23.53 -12.84 16.41
CA HIS A 110 23.86 -11.42 16.38
C HIS A 110 22.97 -10.70 17.39
N LYS A 111 23.56 -9.95 18.33
CA LYS A 111 22.84 -9.29 19.42
C LYS A 111 23.07 -7.79 19.41
N ASN A 112 22.12 -7.04 19.95
CA ASN A 112 22.19 -5.59 20.13
C ASN A 112 22.52 -4.83 18.83
N ILE A 113 21.96 -5.28 17.71
CA ILE A 113 22.17 -4.64 16.41
C ILE A 113 21.43 -3.30 16.41
N SER A 114 22.14 -2.22 16.09
CA SER A 114 21.55 -0.89 16.01
C SER A 114 20.55 -0.79 14.87
N THR A 115 19.50 0.00 15.12
CA THR A 115 18.49 0.35 14.12
C THR A 115 18.54 1.86 13.86
N TYR A 116 18.10 2.26 12.67
CA TYR A 116 18.26 3.62 12.17
C TYR A 116 16.98 4.10 11.47
N SER A 117 16.77 5.41 11.47
CA SER A 117 15.65 6.06 10.77
C SER A 117 15.94 6.36 9.31
N GLU A 118 17.22 6.38 8.90
CA GLU A 118 17.63 6.70 7.54
C GLU A 118 18.73 5.77 7.01
N VAL A 119 18.73 5.55 5.70
CA VAL A 119 19.86 5.04 4.92
C VAL A 119 20.23 6.08 3.88
N VAL A 120 21.49 6.49 3.87
CA VAL A 120 22.03 7.58 3.06
C VAL A 120 23.05 7.05 2.07
N TYR A 121 22.79 7.29 0.80
CA TYR A 121 23.73 7.13 -0.29
C TYR A 121 24.35 8.48 -0.61
N GLN A 122 25.58 8.69 -0.15
CA GLN A 122 26.28 9.95 -0.42
C GLN A 122 26.89 9.93 -1.82
N GLN A 123 26.77 11.06 -2.53
CA GLN A 123 27.46 11.32 -3.79
C GLN A 123 27.20 10.20 -4.83
N VAL A 124 25.97 9.67 -4.89
CA VAL A 124 25.56 8.65 -5.89
C VAL A 124 25.98 9.11 -7.28
N TRP A 125 25.71 10.39 -7.54
CA TRP A 125 26.35 11.16 -8.59
C TRP A 125 27.17 12.30 -7.97
N PRO A 126 28.16 12.87 -8.69
CA PRO A 126 28.97 13.96 -8.15
C PRO A 126 28.10 15.13 -7.65
N GLY A 127 28.19 15.40 -6.35
CA GLY A 127 27.42 16.44 -5.66
C GLY A 127 25.97 16.08 -5.34
N ILE A 128 25.55 14.81 -5.47
CA ILE A 128 24.14 14.41 -5.28
C ILE A 128 24.04 13.24 -4.32
N ASP A 129 23.34 13.46 -3.22
CA ASP A 129 23.02 12.44 -2.21
C ASP A 129 21.59 11.91 -2.46
N LEU A 130 21.34 10.67 -2.08
CA LEU A 130 20.02 10.05 -2.03
C LEU A 130 19.79 9.51 -0.61
N VAL A 131 18.65 9.84 -0.02
CA VAL A 131 18.31 9.43 1.34
C VAL A 131 17.04 8.61 1.28
N PHE A 132 17.04 7.43 1.91
CA PHE A 132 15.85 6.66 2.22
C PHE A 132 15.50 6.86 3.70
N ARG A 133 14.22 7.12 4.01
CA ARG A 133 13.73 7.36 5.37
C ARG A 133 12.50 6.52 5.66
N GLY A 134 12.35 6.10 6.91
CA GLY A 134 11.10 5.54 7.41
C GLY A 134 10.11 6.65 7.75
N ASN A 135 8.92 6.68 7.15
CA ASN A 135 7.86 7.63 7.48
C ASN A 135 6.51 6.90 7.63
N GLU A 136 5.90 6.96 8.81
CA GLU A 136 4.56 6.39 9.11
C GLU A 136 4.31 4.93 8.68
N GLY A 137 5.36 4.09 8.69
CA GLY A 137 5.27 2.69 8.25
C GLY A 137 5.66 2.46 6.78
N ARG A 138 6.21 3.47 6.10
CA ARG A 138 6.61 3.44 4.69
C ARG A 138 8.10 3.75 4.53
N VAL A 139 8.71 3.28 3.44
CA VAL A 139 10.02 3.74 2.98
C VAL A 139 9.79 4.84 1.94
N LYS A 140 10.38 6.01 2.16
CA LYS A 140 10.39 7.14 1.23
C LYS A 140 11.82 7.45 0.83
N TYR A 141 12.02 8.09 -0.33
CA TYR A 141 13.33 8.54 -0.76
C TYR A 141 13.32 9.96 -1.31
N GLU A 142 14.43 10.67 -1.12
CA GLU A 142 14.63 12.04 -1.61
C GLU A 142 16.07 12.22 -2.11
N PHE A 143 16.27 13.12 -3.08
CA PHE A 143 17.60 13.50 -3.55
C PHE A 143 17.96 14.89 -3.05
N THR A 144 19.21 15.07 -2.63
CA THR A 144 19.77 16.38 -2.34
C THR A 144 20.86 16.70 -3.34
N VAL A 145 20.63 17.71 -4.18
CA VAL A 145 21.59 18.21 -5.16
C VAL A 145 22.34 19.38 -4.53
N GLN A 146 23.62 19.20 -4.25
CA GLN A 146 24.48 20.22 -3.65
C GLN A 146 24.76 21.39 -4.60
N PRO A 147 25.14 22.58 -4.09
CA PRO A 147 25.50 23.72 -4.93
C PRO A 147 26.51 23.36 -6.03
N GLY A 148 26.20 23.75 -7.27
CA GLY A 148 27.02 23.47 -8.45
C GLY A 148 26.95 22.04 -9.01
N ALA A 149 26.25 21.11 -8.36
CA ALA A 149 26.05 19.77 -8.89
C ALA A 149 25.08 19.78 -10.09
N ASN A 150 25.30 18.86 -11.04
CA ASN A 150 24.46 18.77 -12.23
C ASN A 150 23.33 17.77 -12.01
N ILE A 151 22.11 18.26 -11.85
CA ILE A 151 20.89 17.45 -11.70
C ILE A 151 20.71 16.43 -12.83
N ASN A 152 21.16 16.73 -14.05
CA ASN A 152 21.10 15.81 -15.19
C ASN A 152 22.03 14.60 -15.04
N ASN A 153 22.77 14.49 -13.93
CA ASN A 153 23.48 13.26 -13.61
C ASN A 153 22.55 12.23 -12.95
N ILE A 154 21.42 12.65 -12.35
CA ILE A 154 20.47 11.73 -11.73
C ILE A 154 19.84 10.86 -12.81
N ARG A 155 20.15 9.56 -12.75
CA ARG A 155 19.72 8.55 -13.71
C ARG A 155 19.47 7.25 -12.95
N PHE A 156 18.23 6.77 -12.91
CA PHE A 156 17.92 5.51 -12.25
C PHE A 156 16.87 4.74 -13.04
N THR A 157 16.66 3.48 -12.65
CA THR A 157 15.62 2.63 -13.24
C THR A 157 15.02 1.72 -12.18
N TYR A 158 13.95 1.03 -12.56
CA TYR A 158 13.31 -0.02 -11.78
C TYR A 158 13.45 -1.36 -12.50
N ASP A 159 14.54 -2.07 -12.25
CA ASP A 159 14.71 -3.42 -12.81
C ASP A 159 13.67 -4.37 -12.19
N GLY A 160 13.03 -5.18 -13.03
CA GLY A 160 11.91 -6.04 -12.65
C GLY A 160 10.54 -5.46 -12.99
N ALA A 161 10.44 -4.17 -13.33
CA ALA A 161 9.24 -3.60 -13.93
C ALA A 161 9.05 -4.10 -15.37
N ASP A 162 7.79 -4.32 -15.77
CA ASP A 162 7.43 -4.65 -17.15
C ASP A 162 7.55 -3.43 -18.06
N LYS A 163 7.24 -2.24 -17.52
CA LYS A 163 7.29 -0.98 -18.24
C LYS A 163 7.32 0.22 -17.28
N LEU A 164 8.01 1.27 -17.70
CA LEU A 164 7.90 2.61 -17.12
C LEU A 164 7.14 3.53 -18.08
N SER A 165 6.21 4.32 -17.53
CA SER A 165 5.52 5.39 -18.26
C SER A 165 5.23 6.59 -17.38
N LEU A 166 4.91 7.72 -18.01
CA LEU A 166 4.30 8.86 -17.33
C LEU A 166 2.81 8.89 -17.64
N ASP A 167 1.97 9.11 -16.65
CA ASP A 167 0.54 9.36 -16.85
C ASP A 167 0.28 10.83 -17.28
N SER A 168 -0.99 11.19 -17.46
CA SER A 168 -1.39 12.55 -17.85
C SER A 168 -1.13 13.61 -16.76
N GLN A 169 -0.87 13.20 -15.53
CA GLN A 169 -0.55 14.07 -14.39
C GLN A 169 0.96 14.21 -14.18
N GLY A 170 1.79 13.46 -14.93
CA GLY A 170 3.25 13.48 -14.82
C GLY A 170 3.80 12.52 -13.76
N ASN A 171 2.97 11.64 -13.20
CA ASN A 171 3.40 10.60 -12.27
C ASN A 171 4.14 9.50 -13.02
N LEU A 172 5.16 8.91 -12.40
CA LEU A 172 5.87 7.75 -12.89
C LEU A 172 5.11 6.47 -12.54
N CYS A 173 4.51 5.86 -13.56
CA CYS A 173 3.90 4.54 -13.48
C CYS A 173 4.94 3.45 -13.72
N ILE A 174 5.05 2.53 -12.77
CA ILE A 174 5.93 1.37 -12.77
C ILE A 174 5.03 0.14 -12.90
N ASP A 175 4.84 -0.31 -14.14
CA ASP A 175 4.00 -1.47 -14.46
C ASP A 175 4.71 -2.74 -13.95
N THR A 176 4.03 -3.56 -13.16
CA THR A 176 4.54 -4.84 -12.64
C THR A 176 3.52 -5.96 -12.88
N PRO A 177 3.92 -7.24 -12.76
CA PRO A 177 2.98 -8.37 -12.89
C PRO A 177 1.84 -8.38 -11.87
N PHE A 178 1.93 -7.58 -10.79
CA PHE A 178 0.96 -7.54 -9.69
C PHE A 178 0.17 -6.23 -9.63
N GLY A 179 0.35 -5.34 -10.60
CA GLY A 179 -0.29 -4.03 -10.66
C GLY A 179 0.71 -2.92 -10.98
N VAL A 180 0.21 -1.68 -10.98
CA VAL A 180 1.01 -0.49 -11.26
C VAL A 180 1.38 0.18 -9.95
N LEU A 181 2.68 0.36 -9.70
CA LEU A 181 3.15 1.25 -8.64
C LEU A 181 3.28 2.67 -9.21
N ILE A 182 2.92 3.68 -8.42
CA ILE A 182 2.92 5.07 -8.86
C ILE A 182 3.83 5.86 -7.92
N ASP A 183 4.87 6.46 -8.48
CA ASP A 183 5.53 7.61 -7.86
C ASP A 183 4.92 8.88 -8.45
N GLU A 184 4.31 9.72 -7.63
CA GLU A 184 3.82 11.03 -8.01
C GLU A 184 4.96 11.95 -8.45
N GLN A 185 4.58 12.91 -9.29
CA GLN A 185 5.49 13.98 -9.69
C GLN A 185 6.25 14.55 -8.47
N PRO A 186 7.56 14.79 -8.61
CA PRO A 186 8.36 15.28 -7.50
C PRO A 186 7.91 16.66 -7.04
N ILE A 187 7.98 16.88 -5.73
CA ILE A 187 7.92 18.21 -5.14
C ILE A 187 9.35 18.62 -4.84
N SER A 188 9.83 19.71 -5.43
CA SER A 188 11.21 20.18 -5.20
C SER A 188 11.24 21.51 -4.48
N PHE A 189 12.26 21.71 -3.65
CA PHE A 189 12.39 22.95 -2.88
C PHE A 189 13.84 23.29 -2.53
N GLN A 190 14.09 24.58 -2.36
CA GLN A 190 15.32 25.10 -1.75
C GLN A 190 14.99 25.68 -0.38
N GLU A 191 15.88 25.49 0.59
CA GLU A 191 15.75 26.14 1.89
C GLU A 191 16.54 27.46 1.89
N HIS A 192 15.87 28.57 2.22
CA HIS A 192 16.51 29.87 2.40
C HIS A 192 15.95 30.56 3.65
N GLN A 193 16.83 30.85 4.62
CA GLN A 193 16.45 31.49 5.89
C GLN A 193 15.34 30.75 6.67
N GLY A 194 15.24 29.43 6.52
CA GLY A 194 14.22 28.60 7.17
C GLY A 194 12.88 28.54 6.41
N GLU A 195 12.77 29.16 5.23
CA GLU A 195 11.61 29.00 4.34
C GLU A 195 11.92 28.02 3.20
N HIS A 196 10.92 27.21 2.83
CA HIS A 196 10.97 26.34 1.66
C HIS A 196 10.47 27.11 0.44
N ILE A 197 11.38 27.34 -0.51
CA ILE A 197 11.06 27.91 -1.82
C ILE A 197 10.74 26.77 -2.78
N HIS A 198 9.48 26.63 -3.17
CA HIS A 198 9.03 25.61 -4.12
C HIS A 198 9.67 25.81 -5.49
N ILE A 199 10.07 24.70 -6.11
CA ILE A 199 10.57 24.62 -7.48
C ILE A 199 9.77 23.53 -8.20
N GLU A 200 9.04 23.94 -9.23
CA GLU A 200 8.29 23.01 -10.07
C GLU A 200 9.22 21.95 -10.67
N SER A 201 8.84 20.68 -10.56
CA SER A 201 9.64 19.57 -11.05
C SER A 201 8.79 18.42 -11.57
N ALA A 202 9.38 17.63 -12.46
CA ALA A 202 8.70 16.53 -13.11
C ALA A 202 9.66 15.36 -13.34
N PHE A 203 9.09 14.15 -13.41
CA PHE A 203 9.83 13.02 -13.96
C PHE A 203 10.09 13.20 -15.46
N GLN A 204 11.19 12.62 -15.91
CA GLN A 204 11.55 12.55 -17.32
C GLN A 204 12.02 11.13 -17.65
N LEU A 205 11.32 10.45 -18.55
CA LEU A 205 11.80 9.21 -19.18
C LEU A 205 12.69 9.55 -20.37
N LEU A 206 13.88 8.97 -20.46
CA LEU A 206 14.83 9.35 -21.50
C LEU A 206 14.45 8.78 -22.88
N PRO A 207 14.52 9.58 -23.96
CA PRO A 207 14.00 9.15 -25.27
C PRO A 207 14.70 7.95 -25.91
N ARG A 208 15.98 7.72 -25.57
CA ARG A 208 16.78 6.63 -26.16
C ARG A 208 16.55 5.30 -25.44
N ASP A 209 16.12 5.35 -24.18
CA ASP A 209 15.81 4.19 -23.37
C ASP A 209 14.71 4.60 -22.37
N LYS A 210 13.47 4.18 -22.66
CA LYS A 210 12.29 4.50 -21.82
C LYS A 210 12.30 3.78 -20.47
N SER A 211 13.33 2.98 -20.18
CA SER A 211 13.56 2.42 -18.85
C SER A 211 14.35 3.35 -17.93
N GLU A 212 14.98 4.42 -18.45
CA GLU A 212 15.75 5.36 -17.62
C GLU A 212 14.92 6.57 -17.17
N VAL A 213 14.92 6.81 -15.86
CA VAL A 213 14.25 7.91 -15.19
C VAL A 213 15.25 9.02 -14.81
N SER A 214 14.83 10.26 -15.03
CA SER A 214 15.48 11.47 -14.54
C SER A 214 14.44 12.51 -14.09
N PHE A 215 14.90 13.71 -13.80
CA PHE A 215 14.11 14.85 -13.36
C PHE A 215 14.31 16.05 -14.27
N TYR A 216 13.23 16.79 -14.46
CA TYR A 216 13.23 18.12 -15.04
C TYR A 216 12.82 19.13 -13.96
N LEU A 217 13.45 20.30 -13.93
CA LEU A 217 13.04 21.43 -13.09
C LEU A 217 12.58 22.57 -13.99
N GLU A 218 11.35 23.02 -13.79
CA GLU A 218 10.80 24.16 -14.51
C GLU A 218 11.16 25.48 -13.79
N GLY A 219 11.29 26.56 -14.56
CA GLY A 219 11.59 27.90 -13.99
C GLY A 219 13.02 28.12 -13.49
N GLY A 220 13.83 27.06 -13.38
CA GLY A 220 15.19 27.13 -12.85
C GLY A 220 15.23 27.35 -11.33
N TYR A 221 16.43 27.30 -10.74
CA TYR A 221 16.64 27.43 -9.29
C TYR A 221 17.99 28.11 -9.00
N ASN A 222 18.18 28.59 -7.76
CA ASN A 222 19.44 29.22 -7.37
C ASN A 222 20.50 28.16 -7.06
N LYS A 223 21.45 27.99 -7.99
CA LYS A 223 22.52 26.98 -7.91
C LYS A 223 23.54 27.19 -6.78
N GLN A 224 23.45 28.29 -6.03
CA GLN A 224 24.28 28.52 -4.83
C GLN A 224 23.74 27.82 -3.58
N PHE A 225 22.46 27.39 -3.61
CA PHE A 225 21.84 26.65 -2.52
C PHE A 225 21.59 25.20 -2.97
N PRO A 226 21.58 24.24 -2.03
CA PRO A 226 21.09 22.90 -2.31
C PRO A 226 19.64 22.94 -2.82
N ILE A 227 19.24 21.90 -3.55
CA ILE A 227 17.83 21.63 -3.85
C ILE A 227 17.50 20.20 -3.46
N THR A 228 16.37 20.02 -2.78
CA THR A 228 15.79 18.71 -2.49
C THR A 228 14.77 18.37 -3.56
N ILE A 229 14.83 17.16 -4.10
CA ILE A 229 13.87 16.59 -5.04
C ILE A 229 13.21 15.41 -4.34
N ASP A 230 11.91 15.48 -4.15
CA ASP A 230 11.17 14.54 -3.33
C ASP A 230 10.00 13.92 -4.12
N PRO A 231 10.20 12.75 -4.77
CA PRO A 231 9.12 12.00 -5.40
C PRO A 231 8.12 11.40 -4.39
N GLY A 232 6.83 11.49 -4.68
CA GLY A 232 5.78 11.12 -3.73
C GLY A 232 5.19 9.72 -3.95
N LEU A 233 5.28 8.81 -2.98
CA LEU A 233 4.29 7.73 -2.84
C LEU A 233 3.13 8.29 -2.01
N VAL A 234 1.93 8.44 -2.58
CA VAL A 234 0.75 9.01 -1.88
C VAL A 234 0.46 8.21 -0.61
N TYR A 235 0.18 6.93 -0.79
CA TYR A 235 0.10 5.99 0.31
C TYR A 235 0.21 4.52 -0.08
N SER A 236 0.67 3.77 0.92
CA SER A 236 0.44 2.33 1.07
C SER A 236 0.09 2.10 2.53
N THR A 237 -0.91 1.27 2.80
CA THR A 237 -1.33 0.93 4.17
C THR A 237 -1.84 -0.50 4.21
N TYR A 238 -1.94 -1.04 5.42
CA TYR A 238 -2.70 -2.26 5.69
C TYR A 238 -4.11 -1.87 6.12
N LEU A 239 -5.10 -2.63 5.67
CA LEU A 239 -6.49 -2.54 6.07
C LEU A 239 -6.96 -3.95 6.45
N GLY A 240 -7.25 -4.16 7.73
CA GLY A 240 -7.62 -5.49 8.26
C GLY A 240 -7.48 -5.57 9.78
N GLY A 241 -8.03 -6.62 10.36
CA GLY A 241 -7.96 -6.94 11.79
C GLY A 241 -7.01 -8.10 12.08
N THR A 242 -7.34 -8.89 13.10
CA THR A 242 -6.51 -10.01 13.57
C THR A 242 -6.69 -11.32 12.81
N SER A 243 -7.77 -11.45 12.05
CA SER A 243 -8.15 -12.62 11.26
C SER A 243 -7.84 -12.40 9.77
N SER A 244 -8.51 -13.12 8.87
CA SER A 244 -8.33 -12.99 7.42
C SER A 244 -9.29 -11.98 6.80
N GLU A 245 -8.75 -11.16 5.91
CA GLU A 245 -9.51 -10.29 5.01
C GLU A 245 -9.18 -10.57 3.55
N GLN A 246 -10.15 -10.37 2.67
CA GLN A 246 -9.94 -10.39 1.23
C GLN A 246 -10.63 -9.17 0.62
N GLY A 247 -9.87 -8.28 -0.03
CA GLY A 247 -10.41 -7.17 -0.80
C GLY A 247 -10.75 -7.62 -2.22
N PHE A 248 -11.95 -7.30 -2.69
CA PHE A 248 -12.45 -7.73 -4.01
C PHE A 248 -12.81 -6.59 -4.95
N GLY A 249 -13.21 -5.43 -4.41
CA GLY A 249 -13.60 -4.27 -5.20
C GLY A 249 -12.94 -2.98 -4.71
N ILE A 250 -12.61 -2.10 -5.65
CA ILE A 250 -12.14 -0.75 -5.38
C ILE A 250 -12.76 0.26 -6.36
N ALA A 251 -13.10 1.44 -5.87
CA ALA A 251 -13.50 2.62 -6.65
C ALA A 251 -12.82 3.87 -6.08
N VAL A 252 -12.73 4.94 -6.87
CA VAL A 252 -12.12 6.22 -6.46
C VAL A 252 -13.06 7.36 -6.83
N ASP A 253 -13.32 8.29 -5.91
CA ASP A 253 -14.13 9.48 -6.20
C ASP A 253 -13.29 10.61 -6.85
N GLU A 254 -13.95 11.67 -7.32
CA GLU A 254 -13.27 12.81 -7.96
C GLU A 254 -12.31 13.56 -7.02
N MET A 255 -12.48 13.42 -5.71
CA MET A 255 -11.59 14.01 -4.70
C MET A 255 -10.39 13.11 -4.40
N GLY A 256 -10.26 11.96 -5.06
CA GLY A 256 -9.16 11.01 -4.90
C GLY A 256 -9.33 10.04 -3.72
N ASN A 257 -10.48 10.03 -3.04
CA ASN A 257 -10.71 9.10 -1.94
C ASN A 257 -10.96 7.69 -2.48
N ALA A 258 -10.29 6.68 -1.91
CA ALA A 258 -10.45 5.30 -2.31
C ALA A 258 -11.53 4.59 -1.48
N TYR A 259 -12.40 3.85 -2.15
CA TYR A 259 -13.47 3.04 -1.57
C TYR A 259 -13.15 1.57 -1.81
N VAL A 260 -13.00 0.79 -0.76
CA VAL A 260 -12.64 -0.63 -0.84
C VAL A 260 -13.74 -1.48 -0.23
N THR A 261 -14.08 -2.58 -0.90
CA THR A 261 -14.96 -3.60 -0.35
C THR A 261 -14.35 -5.00 -0.46
N GLY A 262 -14.85 -5.90 0.37
CA GLY A 262 -14.38 -7.27 0.43
C GLY A 262 -15.11 -8.07 1.50
N GLU A 263 -14.47 -9.12 2.00
CA GLU A 263 -14.91 -9.84 3.20
C GLU A 263 -13.88 -9.73 4.32
N THR A 264 -14.37 -9.76 5.56
CA THR A 264 -13.55 -9.83 6.77
C THR A 264 -14.06 -10.94 7.68
N ARG A 265 -13.13 -11.64 8.34
CA ARG A 265 -13.41 -12.58 9.45
C ARG A 265 -12.95 -12.03 10.80
N SER A 266 -12.60 -10.75 10.84
CA SER A 266 -12.05 -10.08 12.01
C SER A 266 -13.16 -9.38 12.75
N VAL A 267 -13.32 -9.71 14.03
CA VAL A 267 -14.21 -8.98 14.96
C VAL A 267 -13.66 -7.57 15.25
N ASP A 268 -12.36 -7.39 15.02
CA ASP A 268 -11.61 -6.15 15.20
C ASP A 268 -11.19 -5.48 13.89
N PHE A 269 -11.91 -5.74 12.79
CA PHE A 269 -11.71 -4.98 11.56
C PHE A 269 -11.89 -3.47 11.85
N PRO A 270 -11.06 -2.58 11.29
CA PRO A 270 -11.15 -1.15 11.58
C PRO A 270 -12.51 -0.58 11.17
N THR A 271 -13.26 -0.04 12.14
CA THR A 271 -14.50 0.71 11.89
C THR A 271 -14.38 2.14 12.43
N THR A 272 -15.21 3.04 11.92
CA THR A 272 -15.26 4.44 12.39
C THR A 272 -16.46 4.71 13.29
N PRO A 273 -16.36 5.63 14.28
CA PRO A 273 -17.52 6.06 15.05
C PRO A 273 -18.63 6.59 14.14
N GLY A 274 -19.87 6.14 14.37
CA GLY A 274 -21.04 6.56 13.57
C GLY A 274 -21.19 5.85 12.21
N ALA A 275 -20.33 4.87 11.90
CA ALA A 275 -20.54 3.97 10.79
C ALA A 275 -21.87 3.20 10.93
N PHE A 276 -22.43 2.75 9.79
CA PHE A 276 -23.68 2.00 9.73
C PHE A 276 -23.68 0.80 10.69
N ASP A 277 -22.59 0.02 10.67
CA ASP A 277 -22.37 -1.08 11.59
C ASP A 277 -20.90 -1.15 12.04
N THR A 278 -20.72 -1.21 13.36
CA THR A 278 -19.41 -1.35 14.01
C THR A 278 -19.22 -2.72 14.66
N THR A 279 -20.13 -3.65 14.41
CA THR A 279 -20.13 -5.01 14.96
C THR A 279 -20.05 -6.04 13.86
N TYR A 280 -19.37 -7.13 14.17
CA TYR A 280 -19.20 -8.28 13.30
C TYR A 280 -20.31 -9.29 13.60
N ASN A 281 -21.15 -9.61 12.62
CA ASN A 281 -22.45 -10.25 12.84
C ASN A 281 -22.49 -11.75 12.52
N GLY A 282 -21.58 -12.24 11.66
CA GLY A 282 -21.65 -13.61 11.16
C GLY A 282 -20.32 -14.37 11.08
N ASN A 283 -20.23 -15.26 10.09
CA ASN A 283 -19.01 -16.04 9.80
C ASN A 283 -17.98 -15.25 8.99
N ASN A 284 -18.45 -14.26 8.25
CA ASN A 284 -17.70 -13.22 7.58
C ASN A 284 -18.70 -12.17 7.11
N ASP A 285 -18.34 -10.91 7.31
CA ASP A 285 -19.16 -9.78 6.89
C ASP A 285 -18.48 -9.09 5.72
N VAL A 286 -19.27 -8.37 4.93
CA VAL A 286 -18.73 -7.40 3.99
C VAL A 286 -18.11 -6.26 4.79
N PHE A 287 -16.95 -5.77 4.36
CA PHE A 287 -16.49 -4.45 4.80
C PHE A 287 -16.68 -3.43 3.68
N VAL A 288 -16.95 -2.18 4.06
CA VAL A 288 -16.93 -1.03 3.15
C VAL A 288 -16.12 0.07 3.82
N THR A 289 -15.00 0.43 3.19
CA THR A 289 -14.05 1.40 3.73
C THR A 289 -13.84 2.54 2.74
N LYS A 290 -13.94 3.79 3.20
CA LYS A 290 -13.49 4.98 2.48
C LYS A 290 -12.21 5.52 3.12
N LEU A 291 -11.11 5.52 2.38
CA LEU A 291 -9.85 6.18 2.73
C LEU A 291 -9.82 7.57 2.12
N ASN A 292 -9.31 8.56 2.85
CA ASN A 292 -9.08 9.87 2.26
C ASN A 292 -7.98 9.82 1.18
N ALA A 293 -7.88 10.86 0.36
CA ALA A 293 -6.99 10.88 -0.80
C ALA A 293 -5.50 10.63 -0.50
N ASP A 294 -5.03 10.97 0.70
CA ASP A 294 -3.65 10.70 1.14
C ASP A 294 -3.50 9.37 1.91
N GLY A 295 -4.59 8.61 2.06
CA GLY A 295 -4.66 7.32 2.74
C GLY A 295 -4.21 7.34 4.21
N SER A 296 -4.14 8.51 4.83
CA SER A 296 -3.79 8.67 6.24
C SER A 296 -4.95 8.32 7.17
N THR A 297 -6.19 8.48 6.69
CA THR A 297 -7.40 8.46 7.53
C THR A 297 -8.53 7.65 6.88
N LEU A 298 -9.21 6.84 7.70
CA LEU A 298 -10.51 6.27 7.34
C LEU A 298 -11.56 7.39 7.44
N VAL A 299 -12.09 7.85 6.30
CA VAL A 299 -13.24 8.77 6.28
C VAL A 299 -14.44 8.06 6.89
N TYR A 300 -14.67 6.81 6.48
CA TYR A 300 -15.51 5.88 7.21
C TYR A 300 -15.05 4.43 6.97
N SER A 301 -15.45 3.53 7.86
CA SER A 301 -15.31 2.10 7.66
C SER A 301 -16.38 1.36 8.45
N THR A 302 -17.07 0.41 7.81
CA THR A 302 -18.25 -0.28 8.35
C THR A 302 -18.24 -1.75 8.00
N TYR A 303 -18.88 -2.57 8.83
CA TYR A 303 -19.37 -3.88 8.42
C TYR A 303 -20.69 -3.73 7.64
N LEU A 304 -21.04 -4.76 6.87
CA LEU A 304 -22.32 -4.94 6.20
C LEU A 304 -22.57 -6.46 6.06
N GLY A 305 -23.57 -6.98 6.75
CA GLY A 305 -23.85 -8.41 6.76
C GLY A 305 -24.89 -8.78 7.82
N GLY A 306 -25.25 -10.06 7.85
CA GLY A 306 -26.11 -10.65 8.86
C GLY A 306 -25.40 -11.79 9.59
N THR A 307 -26.17 -12.77 10.07
CA THR A 307 -25.62 -13.88 10.87
C THR A 307 -24.91 -14.97 10.06
N GLY A 308 -24.99 -14.90 8.73
CA GLY A 308 -24.46 -15.88 7.78
C GLY A 308 -23.07 -15.54 7.24
N PHE A 309 -22.86 -15.94 5.99
CA PHE A 309 -21.66 -15.64 5.19
C PHE A 309 -22.01 -14.51 4.24
N ASP A 310 -21.23 -13.42 4.25
CA ASP A 310 -21.45 -12.27 3.38
C ASP A 310 -20.14 -11.84 2.71
N ARG A 311 -20.20 -11.52 1.42
CA ARG A 311 -19.02 -11.12 0.63
C ARG A 311 -19.35 -10.00 -0.34
N GLY A 312 -18.68 -8.87 -0.22
CA GLY A 312 -18.71 -7.79 -1.20
C GLY A 312 -17.76 -8.10 -2.34
N LEU A 313 -18.25 -8.09 -3.59
CA LEU A 313 -17.48 -8.42 -4.79
C LEU A 313 -17.23 -7.21 -5.70
N GLY A 314 -18.12 -6.22 -5.67
CA GLY A 314 -18.00 -5.02 -6.48
C GLY A 314 -18.41 -3.78 -5.71
N ILE A 315 -17.75 -2.66 -6.02
CA ILE A 315 -18.09 -1.33 -5.48
C ILE A 315 -18.01 -0.28 -6.59
N ALA A 316 -18.97 0.64 -6.59
CA ALA A 316 -18.98 1.85 -7.41
C ALA A 316 -19.33 3.06 -6.54
N VAL A 317 -19.01 4.27 -7.00
CA VAL A 317 -19.25 5.52 -6.26
C VAL A 317 -19.88 6.55 -7.19
N ASP A 318 -20.90 7.28 -6.71
CA ASP A 318 -21.51 8.39 -7.47
C ASP A 318 -20.83 9.74 -7.17
N GLU A 319 -21.17 10.79 -7.93
CA GLU A 319 -20.62 12.14 -7.74
C GLU A 319 -20.93 12.75 -6.36
N MET A 320 -21.95 12.24 -5.68
CA MET A 320 -22.28 12.66 -4.31
C MET A 320 -21.46 11.89 -3.25
N GLY A 321 -20.60 10.96 -3.66
CA GLY A 321 -19.76 10.15 -2.79
C GLY A 321 -20.48 8.96 -2.14
N ASN A 322 -21.68 8.60 -2.58
CA ASN A 322 -22.38 7.42 -2.07
C ASN A 322 -21.75 6.15 -2.64
N ALA A 323 -21.56 5.13 -1.79
CA ALA A 323 -20.99 3.86 -2.20
C ALA A 323 -22.09 2.85 -2.55
N TYR A 324 -21.96 2.20 -3.70
CA TYR A 324 -22.85 1.15 -4.18
C TYR A 324 -22.08 -0.16 -4.15
N VAL A 325 -22.56 -1.13 -3.39
CA VAL A 325 -21.87 -2.39 -3.15
C VAL A 325 -22.77 -3.53 -3.61
N THR A 326 -22.16 -4.50 -4.27
CA THR A 326 -22.82 -5.75 -4.63
C THR A 326 -21.95 -6.95 -4.27
N GLY A 327 -22.56 -8.11 -4.20
CA GLY A 327 -21.90 -9.33 -3.78
C GLY A 327 -22.90 -10.45 -3.58
N LEU A 328 -22.60 -11.34 -2.64
CA LEU A 328 -23.48 -12.43 -2.26
C LEU A 328 -23.65 -12.50 -0.73
N THR A 329 -24.78 -13.05 -0.31
CA THR A 329 -25.16 -13.26 1.08
C THR A 329 -25.79 -14.64 1.28
N VAL A 330 -25.51 -15.24 2.43
CA VAL A 330 -26.17 -16.46 2.96
C VAL A 330 -26.99 -16.10 4.21
N SER A 331 -27.16 -14.81 4.48
CA SER A 331 -27.77 -14.27 5.69
C SER A 331 -29.24 -13.98 5.42
N ALA A 332 -30.16 -14.67 6.11
CA ALA A 332 -31.60 -14.37 6.01
C ALA A 332 -31.98 -13.04 6.66
N ASP A 333 -31.09 -12.52 7.50
CA ASP A 333 -31.16 -11.24 8.21
C ASP A 333 -30.19 -10.20 7.63
N PHE A 334 -29.75 -10.37 6.36
CA PHE A 334 -28.97 -9.35 5.69
C PHE A 334 -29.70 -7.99 5.73
N PRO A 335 -29.01 -6.88 6.04
CA PRO A 335 -29.65 -5.58 6.18
C PRO A 335 -30.35 -5.15 4.87
N THR A 336 -31.67 -5.02 4.91
CA THR A 336 -32.49 -4.48 3.81
C THR A 336 -33.24 -3.24 4.25
N THR A 337 -33.61 -2.38 3.29
CA THR A 337 -34.38 -1.17 3.59
C THR A 337 -35.88 -1.39 3.41
N PRO A 338 -36.74 -0.69 4.18
CA PRO A 338 -38.19 -0.75 3.98
C PRO A 338 -38.59 -0.41 2.54
N GLY A 339 -39.41 -1.27 1.92
CA GLY A 339 -39.85 -1.09 0.54
C GLY A 339 -38.81 -1.43 -0.53
N ALA A 340 -37.73 -2.13 -0.16
CA ALA A 340 -36.78 -2.69 -1.12
C ALA A 340 -37.46 -3.63 -2.13
N PHE A 341 -36.78 -3.87 -3.26
CA PHE A 341 -37.26 -4.76 -4.32
C PHE A 341 -37.51 -6.18 -3.78
N ASP A 342 -36.59 -6.67 -2.95
CA ASP A 342 -36.73 -7.91 -2.23
C ASP A 342 -36.13 -7.79 -0.82
N THR A 343 -36.92 -8.17 0.18
CA THR A 343 -36.55 -8.18 1.61
C THR A 343 -36.46 -9.61 2.16
N THR A 344 -36.55 -10.62 1.29
CA THR A 344 -36.55 -12.03 1.65
C THR A 344 -35.34 -12.73 1.04
N TYR A 345 -34.77 -13.64 1.81
CA TYR A 345 -33.70 -14.51 1.37
C TYR A 345 -34.31 -15.75 0.70
N ASN A 346 -34.06 -15.91 -0.60
CA ASN A 346 -34.83 -16.80 -1.46
C ASN A 346 -34.13 -18.12 -1.79
N GLY A 347 -32.81 -18.21 -1.59
CA GLY A 347 -32.01 -19.36 -1.98
C GLY A 347 -31.00 -19.81 -0.92
N ASN A 348 -29.94 -20.47 -1.39
CA ASN A 348 -28.78 -20.81 -0.55
C ASN A 348 -27.69 -19.74 -0.62
N PHE A 349 -27.73 -18.89 -1.64
CA PHE A 349 -26.88 -17.73 -1.84
C PHE A 349 -27.69 -16.76 -2.68
N ASP A 350 -27.94 -15.57 -2.13
CA ASP A 350 -28.59 -14.50 -2.87
C ASP A 350 -27.55 -13.43 -3.20
N GLY A 351 -27.68 -12.80 -4.37
CA GLY A 351 -27.00 -11.54 -4.61
C GLY A 351 -27.60 -10.44 -3.73
N PHE A 352 -26.86 -9.35 -3.54
CA PHE A 352 -27.41 -8.14 -2.91
C PHE A 352 -26.96 -6.88 -3.65
N VAL A 353 -27.71 -5.79 -3.46
CA VAL A 353 -27.27 -4.45 -3.83
C VAL A 353 -27.59 -3.50 -2.71
N THR A 354 -26.55 -2.80 -2.26
CA THR A 354 -26.61 -1.83 -1.17
C THR A 354 -26.07 -0.50 -1.64
N LYS A 355 -26.77 0.59 -1.32
CA LYS A 355 -26.25 1.95 -1.41
C LYS A 355 -26.08 2.54 -0.01
N LEU A 356 -24.83 2.82 0.37
CA LEU A 356 -24.47 3.59 1.56
C LEU A 356 -24.40 5.08 1.22
N ASN A 357 -24.84 5.93 2.14
CA ASN A 357 -24.68 7.37 1.99
C ASN A 357 -23.20 7.79 2.10
N ALA A 358 -22.88 9.03 1.72
CA ALA A 358 -21.50 9.50 1.57
C ALA A 358 -20.63 9.44 2.84
N ASP A 359 -21.24 9.48 4.03
CA ASP A 359 -20.52 9.34 5.32
C ASP A 359 -20.54 7.90 5.87
N GLY A 360 -21.15 6.96 5.15
CA GLY A 360 -21.21 5.54 5.52
C GLY A 360 -22.05 5.22 6.75
N SER A 361 -22.89 6.15 7.23
CA SER A 361 -23.70 5.98 8.44
C SER A 361 -25.06 5.33 8.19
N THR A 362 -25.59 5.36 6.96
CA THR A 362 -26.94 4.87 6.66
C THR A 362 -27.04 4.17 5.30
N LEU A 363 -27.91 3.16 5.23
CA LEU A 363 -28.33 2.56 3.96
C LEU A 363 -29.37 3.49 3.31
N VAL A 364 -29.04 4.04 2.15
CA VAL A 364 -30.00 4.75 1.29
C VAL A 364 -31.01 3.75 0.72
N TYR A 365 -30.51 2.59 0.27
CA TYR A 365 -31.31 1.41 -0.02
C TYR A 365 -30.47 0.14 0.12
N SER A 366 -31.12 -0.99 0.36
CA SER A 366 -30.51 -2.31 0.31
C SER A 366 -31.55 -3.38 0.02
N THR A 367 -31.23 -4.32 -0.87
CA THR A 367 -32.14 -5.36 -1.35
C THR A 367 -31.39 -6.68 -1.62
N TYR A 368 -32.09 -7.80 -1.45
CA TYR A 368 -31.66 -9.06 -2.08
C TYR A 368 -31.89 -8.99 -3.60
N LEU A 369 -31.13 -9.80 -4.34
CA LEU A 369 -31.27 -10.07 -5.76
C LEU A 369 -30.98 -11.55 -6.03
N GLY A 370 -32.00 -12.31 -6.42
CA GLY A 370 -31.82 -13.73 -6.73
C GLY A 370 -33.13 -14.50 -6.78
N GLY A 371 -33.01 -15.81 -6.96
CA GLY A 371 -34.11 -16.76 -6.85
C GLY A 371 -33.76 -17.89 -5.89
N THR A 372 -34.25 -19.09 -6.14
CA THR A 372 -34.03 -20.25 -5.24
C THR A 372 -32.64 -20.90 -5.40
N GLY A 373 -31.77 -20.30 -6.20
CA GLY A 373 -30.53 -20.90 -6.68
C GLY A 373 -29.29 -20.45 -5.90
N PHE A 374 -28.16 -20.49 -6.61
CA PHE A 374 -26.97 -19.74 -6.26
C PHE A 374 -26.98 -18.48 -7.12
N ASP A 375 -27.11 -17.33 -6.50
CA ASP A 375 -27.10 -16.03 -7.13
C ASP A 375 -26.02 -15.15 -6.48
N GLN A 376 -25.35 -14.33 -7.29
CA GLN A 376 -24.35 -13.36 -6.81
C GLN A 376 -24.34 -12.14 -7.73
N GLY A 377 -24.11 -10.97 -7.16
CA GLY A 377 -23.68 -9.80 -7.94
C GLY A 377 -22.17 -9.79 -8.07
N SER A 378 -21.64 -9.89 -9.29
CA SER A 378 -20.20 -10.01 -9.54
C SER A 378 -19.53 -8.66 -9.84
N GLY A 379 -20.32 -7.66 -10.22
CA GLY A 379 -19.85 -6.33 -10.58
C GLY A 379 -20.98 -5.32 -10.51
N ILE A 380 -20.62 -4.06 -10.25
CA ILE A 380 -21.57 -2.95 -10.18
C ILE A 380 -20.97 -1.71 -10.85
N ALA A 381 -21.80 -1.00 -11.60
CA ALA A 381 -21.49 0.32 -12.17
C ALA A 381 -22.63 1.29 -11.84
N VAL A 382 -22.31 2.58 -11.75
CA VAL A 382 -23.28 3.65 -11.51
C VAL A 382 -23.14 4.71 -12.61
N ASP A 383 -24.27 5.22 -13.12
CA ASP A 383 -24.27 6.32 -14.08
C ASP A 383 -24.31 7.69 -13.37
N GLU A 384 -24.19 8.78 -14.14
CA GLU A 384 -24.25 10.17 -13.64
C GLU A 384 -25.60 10.51 -12.99
N MET A 385 -26.65 9.75 -13.26
CA MET A 385 -27.97 9.91 -12.64
C MET A 385 -28.10 9.13 -11.32
N GLY A 386 -27.09 8.36 -10.92
CA GLY A 386 -27.10 7.52 -9.72
C GLY A 386 -27.84 6.19 -9.90
N ASN A 387 -28.05 5.71 -11.13
CA ASN A 387 -28.64 4.41 -11.39
C ASN A 387 -27.57 3.31 -11.31
N ALA A 388 -27.84 2.27 -10.52
CA ALA A 388 -26.95 1.12 -10.38
C ALA A 388 -27.26 0.01 -11.40
N TYR A 389 -26.21 -0.52 -12.02
CA TYR A 389 -26.24 -1.65 -12.95
C TYR A 389 -25.39 -2.78 -12.39
N VAL A 390 -25.97 -3.98 -12.28
CA VAL A 390 -25.35 -5.14 -11.61
C VAL A 390 -25.34 -6.35 -12.53
N THR A 391 -24.24 -7.11 -12.52
CA THR A 391 -24.01 -8.29 -13.39
C THR A 391 -23.87 -9.60 -12.63
#